data_AF-A0A2U1LU13-F1
#
_entry.id   AF-A0A2U1LU13-F1
#
_cell.length_a   1.000
_cell.length_b   1.000
_cell.length_c   1.000
_cell.angle_alpha   90.00
_cell.angle_beta   90.00
_cell.angle_gamma   90.00
#
_symmetry.space_group_name_H-M   'P 1'
#
loop_
_entity.id
_entity.type
_entity.pdbx_description
1 polymer ?
#
loop_
_entity_poly.entity_id
_entity_poly.type
_entity_poly.pdbx_seq_one_letter_code
_entity_poly.pdbx_strand_id
1 'polypeptide(L)'
;MANLRTTGTCLPERFLSSIKNGSWLKIYLNGCSGYKLPSESFVLESSLVSYLQNESVLVDIPLVDENFYGEEIKNYKDELKTIGVRFEIKEACELTGKRLASLAASSKYTKDGVFAILKFIKYLGENKLPSEDFISSIKGGKWVRTSRGYMTPTDSVLLSDEWNAAKQISDVPFIDHDYYGNEIYSFKKELELLGVVVNFDHNCYRIVSANIKSSTLLTCLSPEAFLLILKCIQKLESSEKLLQEVTNTKCLKTNLGYNFPSECFLWNTESEWRCLLHVFGSFPVLDETFYGNIIVSMSTELKKLGVMVESEDTIKEFTRTFKQQVSSSSISKENVFSFLEFCRKLNKMEVEFPAELKDCIREEKWLRTGLGDYRSPNDCILFGTDWLPISSVSLLPFIDDSDDSYGSKIHQYGLELKELGVTTDFKDGDKFIADGIFLPQDCSRLTTASVYSLLDSVKIFKEKKVRLREDIDHFSG
;
A
#
# COMPACT_ATOMS: atom_id res chain seq x y z
N MET A 1 52.35 61.95 -11.22
CA MET A 1 51.45 61.94 -10.04
C MET A 1 52.09 61.04 -8.99
N ALA A 2 52.24 61.54 -7.76
CA ALA A 2 52.99 60.88 -6.70
C ALA A 2 52.28 59.62 -6.18
N ASN A 3 53.06 58.56 -5.98
CA ASN A 3 52.66 57.32 -5.32
C ASN A 3 52.04 57.59 -3.95
N LEU A 4 50.76 57.22 -3.77
CA LEU A 4 50.07 57.13 -2.46
C LEU A 4 50.54 55.91 -1.63
N ARG A 5 51.67 55.28 -1.97
CA ARG A 5 52.05 53.97 -1.45
C ARG A 5 52.68 53.94 -0.04
N THR A 6 52.88 55.06 0.66
CA THR A 6 53.75 55.02 1.87
C THR A 6 53.44 55.95 3.03
N THR A 7 52.23 56.53 3.18
CA THR A 7 51.92 57.25 4.42
C THR A 7 50.56 56.83 4.99
N GLY A 8 50.56 56.31 6.21
CA GLY A 8 49.39 55.95 7.00
C GLY A 8 48.54 57.16 7.42
N THR A 9 48.15 57.98 6.44
CA THR A 9 47.21 59.07 6.62
C THR A 9 45.84 58.57 6.19
N CYS A 10 44.93 58.48 7.16
CA CYS A 10 43.54 58.14 6.89
C CYS A 10 42.92 59.26 6.02
N LEU A 11 42.29 58.89 4.89
CA LEU A 11 41.57 59.84 4.06
C LEU A 11 40.51 60.59 4.90
N PRO A 12 40.28 61.89 4.68
CA PRO A 12 39.26 62.63 5.41
C PRO A 12 37.89 61.94 5.30
N GLU A 13 37.23 61.66 6.42
CA GLU A 13 35.99 60.86 6.45
C GLU A 13 34.91 61.37 5.50
N ARG A 14 34.74 62.70 5.43
CA ARG A 14 33.77 63.35 4.52
C ARG A 14 34.10 63.14 3.05
N PHE A 15 35.39 63.14 2.70
CA PHE A 15 35.83 62.88 1.34
C PHE A 15 35.60 61.41 0.96
N LEU A 16 36.01 60.49 1.85
CA LEU A 16 35.80 59.06 1.67
C LEU A 16 34.30 58.72 1.55
N SER A 17 33.46 59.26 2.43
CA SER A 17 32.01 58.99 2.40
C SER A 17 31.33 59.55 1.15
N SER A 18 31.75 60.72 0.67
CA SER A 18 31.25 61.30 -0.58
C SER A 18 31.56 60.42 -1.80
N ILE A 19 32.77 59.85 -1.85
CA ILE A 19 33.18 58.95 -2.94
C ILE A 19 32.49 57.60 -2.83
N LYS A 20 32.38 57.03 -1.62
CA LYS A 20 31.75 55.72 -1.38
C LYS A 20 30.25 55.70 -1.70
N ASN A 21 29.55 56.80 -1.42
CA ASN A 21 28.09 56.84 -1.50
C ASN A 21 27.57 57.44 -2.82
N GLY A 22 28.45 58.00 -3.66
CA GLY A 22 28.06 58.56 -4.95
C GLY A 22 27.93 57.49 -6.05
N SER A 23 26.92 57.63 -6.92
CA SER A 23 26.78 56.80 -8.13
C SER A 23 27.56 57.41 -9.30
N TRP A 24 28.88 57.31 -9.26
CA TRP A 24 29.77 57.92 -10.27
C TRP A 24 30.65 56.91 -11.00
N LEU A 25 30.77 55.68 -10.49
CA LEU A 25 31.64 54.68 -11.09
C LEU A 25 30.95 54.11 -12.31
N LYS A 26 31.58 54.26 -13.47
CA LYS A 26 31.03 53.79 -14.75
C LYS A 26 31.16 52.27 -14.80
N ILE A 27 30.04 51.63 -15.12
CA ILE A 27 29.93 50.19 -15.17
C ILE A 27 29.35 49.74 -16.50
N TYR A 28 29.67 48.52 -16.87
CA TYR A 28 29.08 47.79 -17.96
C TYR A 28 28.12 46.74 -17.41
N LEU A 29 26.88 46.78 -17.85
CA LEU A 29 25.78 45.93 -17.39
C LEU A 29 24.94 45.49 -18.58
N ASN A 30 24.95 44.20 -18.89
CA ASN A 30 24.05 43.61 -19.90
C ASN A 30 24.02 44.37 -21.24
N GLY A 31 25.20 44.68 -21.81
CA GLY A 31 25.30 45.42 -23.06
C GLY A 31 25.17 46.95 -22.94
N CYS A 32 24.81 47.46 -21.76
CA CYS A 32 24.56 48.88 -21.52
C CYS A 32 25.59 49.48 -20.56
N SER A 33 26.10 50.67 -20.87
CA SER A 33 26.91 51.45 -19.95
C SER A 33 26.03 52.22 -18.96
N GLY A 34 26.39 52.25 -17.68
CA GLY A 34 25.70 53.00 -16.64
C GLY A 34 26.63 53.50 -15.55
N TYR A 35 26.06 54.04 -14.47
CA TYR A 35 26.81 54.50 -13.29
C TYR A 35 26.24 53.87 -12.02
N LYS A 36 27.12 53.39 -11.14
CA LYS A 36 26.75 52.76 -9.86
C LYS A 36 27.64 53.23 -8.73
N LEU A 37 27.21 52.95 -7.50
CA LEU A 37 28.05 53.14 -6.31
C LEU A 37 29.25 52.18 -6.38
N PRO A 38 30.43 52.57 -5.88
CA PRO A 38 31.54 51.65 -5.71
C PRO A 38 31.14 50.35 -5.00
N SER A 39 30.36 50.44 -3.91
CA SER A 39 29.89 49.29 -3.11
C SER A 39 28.93 48.34 -3.83
N GLU A 40 28.37 48.76 -4.96
CA GLU A 40 27.53 47.93 -5.83
C GLU A 40 28.30 47.41 -7.05
N SER A 41 29.54 47.85 -7.28
CA SER A 41 30.31 47.60 -8.50
C SER A 41 31.38 46.54 -8.30
N PHE A 42 31.74 45.84 -9.38
CA PHE A 42 32.62 44.67 -9.33
C PHE A 42 33.79 44.76 -10.31
N VAL A 43 34.94 44.21 -9.90
CA VAL A 43 36.06 43.88 -10.78
C VAL A 43 36.35 42.39 -10.59
N LEU A 44 35.97 41.57 -11.57
CA LEU A 44 36.06 40.10 -11.52
C LEU A 44 37.00 39.56 -12.61
N GLU A 45 37.48 38.33 -12.44
CA GLU A 45 38.29 37.66 -13.46
C GLU A 45 37.51 37.45 -14.78
N SER A 46 38.25 37.58 -15.89
CA SER A 46 37.71 37.55 -17.26
C SER A 46 36.95 36.25 -17.60
N SER A 47 37.34 35.13 -17.00
CA SER A 47 36.71 33.81 -17.21
C SER A 47 35.28 33.75 -16.65
N LEU A 48 35.04 34.37 -15.49
CA LEU A 48 33.71 34.46 -14.89
C LEU A 48 32.85 35.50 -15.62
N VAL A 49 33.45 36.63 -15.99
CA VAL A 49 32.79 37.68 -16.76
C VAL A 49 32.29 37.17 -18.11
N SER A 50 33.12 36.43 -18.84
CA SER A 50 32.75 35.85 -20.13
C SER A 50 31.66 34.77 -20.01
N TYR A 51 31.70 33.93 -18.98
CA TYR A 51 30.63 32.97 -18.70
C TYR A 51 29.29 33.66 -18.44
N LEU A 52 29.27 34.65 -17.53
CA LEU A 52 28.06 35.39 -17.16
C LEU A 52 27.44 36.17 -18.33
N GLN A 53 28.28 36.72 -19.21
CA GLN A 53 27.85 37.46 -20.40
C GLN A 53 27.29 36.54 -21.51
N ASN A 54 27.82 35.32 -21.64
CA ASN A 54 27.36 34.36 -22.65
C ASN A 54 26.00 33.73 -22.31
N GLU A 55 25.70 33.55 -21.02
CA GLU A 55 24.47 32.87 -20.57
C GLU A 55 23.22 33.78 -20.48
N SER A 56 23.30 35.05 -20.90
CA SER A 56 22.24 36.08 -21.16
C SER A 56 21.12 36.33 -20.11
N VAL A 57 20.76 35.35 -19.30
CA VAL A 57 19.59 35.33 -18.40
C VAL A 57 20.00 35.54 -16.94
N LEU A 58 21.28 35.32 -16.62
CA LEU A 58 21.64 34.99 -15.24
C LEU A 58 21.97 36.17 -14.36
N VAL A 59 22.73 37.18 -14.80
CA VAL A 59 23.15 38.19 -13.83
C VAL A 59 23.51 39.55 -14.43
N ASP A 60 22.72 40.55 -14.02
CA ASP A 60 23.07 41.96 -14.05
C ASP A 60 24.20 42.27 -13.02
N ILE A 61 25.41 41.71 -13.16
CA ILE A 61 26.56 42.15 -12.35
C ILE A 61 27.14 43.43 -12.97
N PRO A 62 27.13 44.57 -12.24
CA PRO A 62 27.71 45.82 -12.71
C PRO A 62 29.24 45.76 -12.62
N LEU A 63 29.87 45.40 -13.73
CA LEU A 63 31.32 45.32 -13.85
C LEU A 63 31.89 46.71 -14.14
N VAL A 64 33.02 47.07 -13.54
CA VAL A 64 33.71 48.33 -13.89
C VAL A 64 34.03 48.35 -15.38
N ASP A 65 33.69 49.46 -16.05
CA ASP A 65 33.83 49.60 -17.50
C ASP A 65 35.30 49.78 -17.92
N GLU A 66 36.03 48.67 -18.07
CA GLU A 66 37.43 48.67 -18.51
C GLU A 66 37.62 49.31 -19.90
N ASN A 67 36.61 49.26 -20.78
CA ASN A 67 36.68 49.91 -22.09
C ASN A 67 36.69 51.43 -21.97
N PHE A 68 36.01 51.96 -20.95
CA PHE A 68 36.01 53.39 -20.67
C PHE A 68 37.25 53.85 -19.89
N TYR A 69 37.67 53.09 -18.88
CA TYR A 69 38.77 53.49 -17.99
C TYR A 69 40.16 53.06 -18.47
N GLY A 70 40.24 52.11 -19.41
CA GLY A 70 41.48 51.50 -19.85
C GLY A 70 42.04 50.50 -18.84
N GLU A 71 43.04 49.71 -19.26
CA GLU A 71 43.67 48.70 -18.40
C GLU A 71 44.36 49.29 -17.16
N GLU A 72 44.69 50.58 -17.20
CA GLU A 72 45.32 51.31 -16.09
C GLU A 72 44.48 51.27 -14.81
N ILE A 73 43.15 51.12 -14.90
CA ILE A 73 42.29 51.04 -13.72
C ILE A 73 42.63 49.83 -12.83
N LYS A 74 43.20 48.77 -13.40
CA LYS A 74 43.66 47.59 -12.66
C LYS A 74 44.82 47.90 -11.71
N ASN A 75 45.59 48.95 -11.97
CA ASN A 75 46.67 49.39 -11.10
C ASN A 75 46.17 50.01 -9.79
N TYR A 76 44.89 50.39 -9.71
CA TYR A 76 44.26 51.03 -8.55
C TYR A 76 43.46 50.04 -7.68
N LYS A 77 43.84 48.77 -7.67
CA LYS A 77 43.11 47.70 -6.99
C LYS A 77 42.84 48.00 -5.51
N ASP A 78 43.86 48.45 -4.78
CA ASP A 78 43.76 48.70 -3.33
C ASP A 78 42.91 49.94 -3.05
N GLU A 79 43.01 50.97 -3.88
CA GLU A 79 42.19 52.18 -3.83
C GLU A 79 40.72 51.87 -4.12
N LEU A 80 40.46 51.07 -5.17
CA LEU A 80 39.12 50.60 -5.53
C LEU A 80 38.49 49.78 -4.40
N LYS A 81 39.26 48.86 -3.78
CA LYS A 81 38.82 48.14 -2.57
C LYS A 81 38.52 49.10 -1.42
N THR A 82 39.37 50.10 -1.20
CA THR A 82 39.23 51.08 -0.11
C THR A 82 37.92 51.85 -0.22
N ILE A 83 37.50 52.20 -1.45
CA ILE A 83 36.23 52.88 -1.72
C ILE A 83 35.03 51.93 -1.85
N GLY A 84 35.22 50.62 -1.68
CA GLY A 84 34.15 49.63 -1.59
C GLY A 84 33.85 48.84 -2.87
N VAL A 85 34.65 49.00 -3.94
CA VAL A 85 34.53 48.12 -5.11
C VAL A 85 34.86 46.69 -4.73
N ARG A 86 34.02 45.76 -5.18
CA ARG A 86 34.09 44.35 -4.83
C ARG A 86 34.94 43.58 -5.82
N PHE A 87 35.70 42.63 -5.31
CA PHE A 87 36.64 41.82 -6.12
C PHE A 87 36.42 40.33 -5.96
N GLU A 88 35.63 39.91 -4.98
CA GLU A 88 35.47 38.49 -4.68
C GLU A 88 34.27 37.91 -5.42
N ILE A 89 34.49 36.75 -6.05
CA ILE A 89 33.43 35.96 -6.71
C ILE A 89 32.32 35.62 -5.71
N LYS A 90 32.68 35.40 -4.44
CA LYS A 90 31.72 35.16 -3.36
C LYS A 90 30.70 36.30 -3.23
N GLU A 91 31.15 37.54 -3.20
CA GLU A 91 30.28 38.72 -3.08
C GLU A 91 29.36 38.88 -4.31
N ALA A 92 29.88 38.51 -5.49
CA ALA A 92 29.13 38.49 -6.73
C ALA A 92 28.03 37.42 -6.69
N CYS A 93 28.36 36.20 -6.22
CA CYS A 93 27.42 35.12 -5.99
C CYS A 93 26.33 35.52 -4.98
N GLU A 94 26.67 36.17 -3.88
CA GLU A 94 25.70 36.65 -2.88
C GLU A 94 24.73 37.68 -3.47
N LEU A 95 25.23 38.65 -4.24
CA LEU A 95 24.40 39.67 -4.89
C LEU A 95 23.47 39.05 -5.93
N THR A 96 24.00 38.11 -6.71
CA THR A 96 23.24 37.32 -7.68
C THR A 96 22.13 36.53 -6.99
N GLY A 97 22.49 35.79 -5.94
CA GLY A 97 21.58 34.97 -5.15
C GLY A 97 20.43 35.78 -4.57
N LYS A 98 20.72 36.94 -3.97
CA LYS A 98 19.68 37.86 -3.45
C LYS A 98 18.71 38.35 -4.52
N ARG A 99 19.21 38.65 -5.73
CA ARG A 99 18.36 39.11 -6.85
C ARG A 99 17.50 37.97 -7.41
N LEU A 100 18.09 36.79 -7.59
CA LEU A 100 17.34 35.62 -8.05
C LEU A 100 16.29 35.19 -7.00
N ALA A 101 16.63 35.27 -5.71
CA ALA A 101 15.68 35.04 -4.62
C ALA A 101 14.52 36.06 -4.61
N SER A 102 14.79 37.36 -4.86
CA SER A 102 13.73 38.37 -4.93
C SER A 102 12.83 38.18 -6.17
N LEU A 103 13.40 37.77 -7.30
CA LEU A 103 12.63 37.38 -8.49
C LEU A 103 11.76 36.15 -8.21
N ALA A 104 12.26 35.18 -7.43
CA ALA A 104 11.52 33.97 -7.05
C ALA A 104 10.30 34.31 -6.19
N ALA A 105 10.44 35.25 -5.26
CA ALA A 105 9.33 35.75 -4.45
C ALA A 105 8.25 36.47 -5.29
N SER A 106 8.60 36.99 -6.47
CA SER A 106 7.67 37.73 -7.36
C SER A 106 6.89 36.85 -8.35
N SER A 107 7.06 35.52 -8.32
CA SER A 107 6.41 34.55 -9.22
C SER A 107 6.71 34.70 -10.73
N LYS A 108 7.79 35.38 -11.09
CA LYS A 108 8.17 35.67 -12.49
C LYS A 108 9.25 34.76 -13.09
N TYR A 109 9.50 33.58 -12.51
CA TYR A 109 10.52 32.68 -13.06
C TYR A 109 10.06 32.00 -14.34
N THR A 110 10.70 32.38 -15.45
CA THR A 110 10.58 31.69 -16.73
C THR A 110 11.37 30.37 -16.70
N LYS A 111 11.05 29.47 -17.63
CA LYS A 111 11.81 28.23 -17.87
C LYS A 111 13.31 28.53 -18.01
N ASP A 112 13.64 29.56 -18.78
CA ASP A 112 15.01 29.97 -19.05
C ASP A 112 15.71 30.42 -17.76
N GLY A 113 15.03 31.17 -16.90
CA GLY A 113 15.58 31.60 -15.60
C GLY A 113 15.98 30.44 -14.69
N VAL A 114 15.21 29.34 -14.72
CA VAL A 114 15.54 28.13 -13.96
C VAL A 114 16.76 27.43 -14.55
N PHE A 115 16.82 27.22 -15.86
CA PHE A 115 17.99 26.62 -16.48
C PHE A 115 19.24 27.45 -16.27
N ALA A 116 19.11 28.76 -16.31
CA ALA A 116 20.19 29.66 -16.03
C ALA A 116 20.71 29.41 -14.59
N ILE A 117 19.87 29.41 -13.55
CA ILE A 117 20.29 29.02 -12.18
C ILE A 117 21.07 27.70 -12.18
N LEU A 118 20.53 26.65 -12.80
CA LEU A 118 21.14 25.32 -12.79
C LEU A 118 22.50 25.30 -13.48
N LYS A 119 22.61 25.95 -14.65
CA LYS A 119 23.89 26.11 -15.35
C LYS A 119 24.91 26.88 -14.53
N PHE A 120 24.50 27.93 -13.81
CA PHE A 120 25.41 28.66 -12.95
C PHE A 120 25.92 27.79 -11.80
N ILE A 121 25.05 27.03 -11.13
CA ILE A 121 25.46 26.07 -10.09
C ILE A 121 26.46 25.06 -10.66
N LYS A 122 26.18 24.53 -11.85
CA LYS A 122 27.07 23.61 -12.56
C LYS A 122 28.45 24.24 -12.80
N TYR A 123 28.48 25.47 -13.33
CA TYR A 123 29.72 26.21 -13.58
C TYR A 123 30.50 26.46 -12.28
N LEU A 124 29.83 26.88 -11.21
CA LEU A 124 30.46 27.08 -9.90
C LEU A 124 31.10 25.77 -9.40
N GLY A 125 30.39 24.64 -9.56
CA GLY A 125 30.89 23.31 -9.20
C GLY A 125 32.10 22.89 -10.03
N GLU A 126 32.04 23.03 -11.36
CA GLU A 126 33.12 22.67 -12.30
C GLU A 126 34.40 23.47 -12.03
N ASN A 127 34.27 24.74 -11.62
CA ASN A 127 35.39 25.62 -11.31
C ASN A 127 35.77 25.63 -9.82
N LYS A 128 35.15 24.79 -8.98
CA LYS A 128 35.39 24.71 -7.52
C LYS A 128 35.23 26.05 -6.81
N LEU A 129 34.28 26.87 -7.27
CA LEU A 129 33.98 28.17 -6.73
C LEU A 129 32.98 28.05 -5.55
N PRO A 130 33.02 28.98 -4.57
CA PRO A 130 32.06 28.99 -3.47
C PRO A 130 30.63 29.12 -3.97
N SER A 131 29.77 28.16 -3.62
CA SER A 131 28.36 28.11 -4.05
C SER A 131 27.35 28.02 -2.90
N GLU A 132 27.80 27.78 -1.66
CA GLU A 132 26.93 27.55 -0.49
C GLU A 132 26.02 28.74 -0.18
N ASP A 133 26.57 29.95 -0.15
CA ASP A 133 25.82 31.18 0.11
C ASP A 133 24.83 31.49 -1.02
N PHE A 134 25.22 31.19 -2.26
CA PHE A 134 24.32 31.32 -3.41
C PHE A 134 23.15 30.33 -3.30
N ILE A 135 23.45 29.05 -3.13
CA ILE A 135 22.46 27.97 -3.03
C ILE A 135 21.49 28.23 -1.87
N SER A 136 22.00 28.59 -0.69
CA SER A 136 21.16 28.88 0.49
C SER A 136 20.20 30.06 0.24
N SER A 137 20.63 31.09 -0.49
CA SER A 137 19.78 32.24 -0.80
C SER A 137 18.58 31.91 -1.70
N ILE A 138 18.71 30.93 -2.59
CA ILE A 138 17.66 30.57 -3.57
C ILE A 138 16.83 29.35 -3.15
N LYS A 139 17.32 28.52 -2.22
CA LYS A 139 16.61 27.32 -1.72
C LYS A 139 15.25 27.60 -1.10
N GLY A 140 15.07 28.76 -0.47
CA GLY A 140 13.83 29.11 0.22
C GLY A 140 12.70 29.60 -0.70
N GLY A 141 12.99 29.93 -1.96
CA GLY A 141 12.00 30.50 -2.88
C GLY A 141 11.15 29.43 -3.57
N LYS A 142 9.87 29.72 -3.82
CA LYS A 142 8.96 28.86 -4.60
C LYS A 142 9.08 29.16 -6.10
N TRP A 143 10.08 28.60 -6.76
CA TRP A 143 10.37 28.87 -8.17
C TRP A 143 10.49 27.61 -9.05
N VAL A 144 10.51 26.42 -8.46
CA VAL A 144 10.52 25.16 -9.21
C VAL A 144 9.09 24.81 -9.60
N ARG A 145 8.80 24.71 -10.90
CA ARG A 145 7.47 24.31 -11.37
C ARG A 145 7.30 22.80 -11.24
N THR A 146 6.20 22.39 -10.63
CA THR A 146 5.87 20.98 -10.39
C THR A 146 4.44 20.70 -10.84
N SER A 147 4.03 19.43 -10.80
CA SER A 147 2.65 18.99 -10.97
C SER A 147 1.65 19.68 -10.04
N ARG A 148 2.12 20.32 -8.95
CA ARG A 148 1.32 21.04 -7.96
C ARG A 148 1.51 22.55 -7.99
N GLY A 149 2.06 23.06 -9.09
CA GLY A 149 2.42 24.47 -9.23
C GLY A 149 3.85 24.76 -8.75
N TYR A 150 4.12 26.01 -8.39
CA TYR A 150 5.46 26.44 -8.00
C TYR A 150 5.77 26.07 -6.53
N MET A 151 6.82 25.27 -6.35
CA MET A 151 7.28 24.73 -5.07
C MET A 151 8.71 25.20 -4.79
N THR A 152 9.13 25.05 -3.53
CA THR A 152 10.56 25.20 -3.18
C THR A 152 11.34 24.01 -3.76
N PRO A 153 12.63 24.17 -4.08
CA PRO A 153 13.46 23.04 -4.47
C PRO A 153 13.41 21.88 -3.46
N THR A 154 13.42 22.17 -2.16
CA THR A 154 13.38 21.16 -1.09
C THR A 154 12.05 20.39 -1.01
N ASP A 155 10.97 20.99 -1.48
CA ASP A 155 9.65 20.36 -1.54
C ASP A 155 9.35 19.79 -2.94
N SER A 156 10.36 19.58 -3.78
CA SER A 156 10.19 19.10 -5.16
C SER A 156 10.90 17.76 -5.38
N VAL A 157 10.34 16.94 -6.27
CA VAL A 157 10.89 15.61 -6.60
C VAL A 157 11.17 15.51 -8.09
N LEU A 158 12.35 15.04 -8.46
CA LEU A 158 12.66 14.73 -9.86
C LEU A 158 12.11 13.34 -10.18
N LEU A 159 11.16 13.26 -11.12
CA LEU A 159 10.52 11.99 -11.49
C LEU A 159 11.54 11.04 -12.15
N SER A 160 11.69 9.85 -11.56
CA SER A 160 12.43 8.70 -12.12
C SER A 160 11.54 7.45 -12.15
N ASP A 161 12.00 6.38 -12.79
CA ASP A 161 11.22 5.13 -12.90
C ASP A 161 10.88 4.52 -11.53
N GLU A 162 11.73 4.73 -10.52
CA GLU A 162 11.51 4.27 -9.14
C GLU A 162 10.27 4.92 -8.50
N TRP A 163 9.85 6.10 -8.99
CA TRP A 163 8.68 6.81 -8.51
C TRP A 163 7.37 6.42 -9.21
N ASN A 164 7.41 5.52 -10.21
CA ASN A 164 6.21 5.14 -10.97
C ASN A 164 5.10 4.55 -10.09
N ALA A 165 5.47 3.70 -9.12
CA ALA A 165 4.54 3.17 -8.12
C ALA A 165 3.97 4.29 -7.22
N ALA A 166 4.84 5.19 -6.74
CA ALA A 166 4.46 6.32 -5.90
C ALA A 166 3.49 7.28 -6.61
N LYS A 167 3.70 7.53 -7.91
CA LYS A 167 2.85 8.40 -8.74
C LYS A 167 1.40 7.90 -8.83
N GLN A 168 1.17 6.58 -8.74
CA GLN A 168 -0.18 6.03 -8.72
C GLN A 168 -0.89 6.37 -7.40
N ILE A 169 -0.20 6.30 -6.27
CA ILE A 169 -0.81 6.39 -4.93
C ILE A 169 -0.72 7.78 -4.29
N SER A 170 0.18 8.66 -4.74
CA SER A 170 0.47 9.93 -4.07
C SER A 170 0.59 11.10 -5.04
N ASP A 171 0.15 12.27 -4.59
CA ASP A 171 0.26 13.57 -5.27
C ASP A 171 1.58 14.26 -4.88
N VAL A 172 2.67 13.55 -5.11
CA VAL A 172 4.02 14.07 -4.90
C VAL A 172 4.27 15.21 -5.91
N PRO A 173 4.86 16.35 -5.48
CA PRO A 173 5.18 17.49 -6.33
C PRO A 173 6.36 17.17 -7.26
N PHE A 174 6.10 16.37 -8.30
CA PHE A 174 7.09 16.05 -9.32
C PHE A 174 7.39 17.27 -10.19
N ILE A 175 8.66 17.52 -10.49
CA ILE A 175 9.09 18.56 -11.43
C ILE A 175 8.36 18.38 -12.77
N ASP A 176 7.82 19.47 -13.30
CA ASP A 176 6.96 19.48 -14.49
C ASP A 176 7.77 19.17 -15.76
N HIS A 177 7.76 17.91 -16.17
CA HIS A 177 8.48 17.42 -17.34
C HIS A 177 7.97 18.05 -18.64
N ASP A 178 6.66 18.27 -18.78
CA ASP A 178 6.08 18.88 -19.98
C ASP A 178 6.57 20.33 -20.14
N TYR A 179 6.77 21.03 -19.02
CA TYR A 179 7.31 22.39 -19.02
C TYR A 179 8.81 22.43 -19.28
N TYR A 180 9.62 21.67 -18.52
CA TYR A 180 11.08 21.77 -18.61
C TYR A 180 11.67 20.94 -19.76
N GLY A 181 11.03 19.84 -20.15
CA GLY A 181 11.55 18.87 -21.12
C GLY A 181 12.72 18.05 -20.59
N ASN A 182 13.32 17.23 -21.46
CA ASN A 182 14.40 16.31 -21.07
C ASN A 182 15.68 16.99 -20.56
N GLU A 183 15.88 18.27 -20.89
CA GLU A 183 17.06 19.04 -20.48
C GLU A 183 17.21 19.07 -18.95
N ILE A 184 16.11 19.07 -18.19
CA ILE A 184 16.14 19.11 -16.72
C ILE A 184 16.91 17.94 -16.09
N TYR A 185 16.90 16.77 -16.74
CA TYR A 185 17.60 15.58 -16.25
C TYR A 185 19.13 15.71 -16.37
N SER A 186 19.63 16.60 -17.23
CA SER A 186 21.07 16.87 -17.33
C SER A 186 21.63 17.64 -16.12
N PHE A 187 20.75 18.18 -15.27
CA PHE A 187 21.08 18.96 -14.07
C PHE A 187 20.80 18.22 -12.76
N LYS A 188 20.81 16.88 -12.77
CA LYS A 188 20.48 16.05 -11.59
C LYS A 188 21.31 16.43 -10.35
N LYS A 189 22.62 16.66 -10.52
CA LYS A 189 23.53 17.01 -9.41
C LYS A 189 23.22 18.38 -8.83
N GLU A 190 22.93 19.34 -9.69
CA GLU A 190 22.62 20.72 -9.33
C GLU A 190 21.26 20.81 -8.62
N LEU A 191 20.27 20.04 -9.08
CA LEU A 191 18.98 19.88 -8.42
C LEU A 191 19.14 19.24 -7.03
N GLU A 192 19.98 18.20 -6.91
CA GLU A 192 20.29 17.56 -5.63
C GLU A 192 20.97 18.54 -4.66
N LEU A 193 21.91 19.36 -5.14
CA LEU A 193 22.54 20.43 -4.34
C LEU A 193 21.51 21.45 -3.84
N LEU A 194 20.45 21.72 -4.62
CA LEU A 194 19.32 22.56 -4.23
C LEU A 194 18.36 21.87 -3.24
N GLY A 195 18.53 20.58 -2.97
CA GLY A 195 17.68 19.81 -2.06
C GLY A 195 16.46 19.19 -2.73
N VAL A 196 16.38 19.21 -4.06
CA VAL A 196 15.39 18.41 -4.81
C VAL A 196 15.68 16.94 -4.55
N VAL A 197 14.63 16.16 -4.29
CA VAL A 197 14.76 14.72 -4.13
C VAL A 197 14.94 14.08 -5.51
N VAL A 198 16.13 13.55 -5.78
CA VAL A 198 16.49 12.98 -7.09
C VAL A 198 16.68 11.46 -7.10
N ASN A 199 16.70 10.82 -5.93
CA ASN A 199 16.86 9.38 -5.76
C ASN A 199 15.75 8.86 -4.83
N PHE A 200 15.33 7.61 -5.01
CA PHE A 200 14.34 6.98 -4.12
C PHE A 200 15.03 6.32 -2.91
N ASP A 201 15.20 7.07 -1.82
CA ASP A 201 15.81 6.61 -0.57
C ASP A 201 14.78 6.33 0.56
N HIS A 202 15.23 6.07 1.79
CA HIS A 202 14.35 5.81 2.93
C HIS A 202 13.43 7.01 3.28
N ASN A 203 13.85 8.25 3.02
CA ASN A 203 13.01 9.42 3.30
C ASN A 203 11.81 9.51 2.34
N CYS A 204 11.88 8.85 1.19
CA CYS A 204 10.83 8.86 0.19
C CYS A 204 9.53 8.25 0.71
N TYR A 205 9.58 7.25 1.60
CA TYR A 205 8.37 6.70 2.24
C TYR A 205 7.58 7.77 3.01
N ARG A 206 8.26 8.71 3.67
CA ARG A 206 7.62 9.84 4.37
C ARG A 206 6.95 10.79 3.39
N ILE A 207 7.63 11.09 2.28
CA ILE A 207 7.12 11.97 1.21
C ILE A 207 5.85 11.37 0.58
N VAL A 208 5.88 10.07 0.26
CA VAL A 208 4.73 9.35 -0.30
C VAL A 208 3.56 9.36 0.67
N SER A 209 3.78 9.00 1.94
CA SER A 209 2.73 8.97 2.96
C SER A 209 2.11 10.35 3.23
N ALA A 210 2.92 11.40 3.32
CA ALA A 210 2.42 12.76 3.52
C ALA A 210 1.53 13.25 2.36
N ASN A 211 1.85 12.82 1.13
CA ASN A 211 1.17 13.21 -0.10
C ASN A 211 0.24 12.12 -0.63
N ILE A 212 -0.21 11.17 0.19
CA ILE A 212 -1.14 10.13 -0.25
C ILE A 212 -2.41 10.75 -0.86
N LYS A 213 -2.87 10.19 -1.98
CA LYS A 213 -4.12 10.59 -2.62
C LYS A 213 -5.32 10.24 -1.73
N SER A 214 -6.43 10.93 -1.96
CA SER A 214 -7.71 10.56 -1.37
C SER A 214 -8.12 9.15 -1.79
N SER A 215 -8.76 8.42 -0.88
CA SER A 215 -9.42 7.12 -1.07
C SER A 215 -10.14 6.97 -2.41
N THR A 216 -10.87 7.99 -2.86
CA THR A 216 -11.59 7.99 -4.16
C THR A 216 -10.69 7.75 -5.38
N LEU A 217 -9.39 8.05 -5.27
CA LEU A 217 -8.41 7.90 -6.35
C LEU A 217 -7.51 6.67 -6.17
N LEU A 218 -7.64 5.93 -5.06
CA LEU A 218 -6.84 4.75 -4.73
C LEU A 218 -7.50 3.44 -5.21
N THR A 219 -8.21 3.47 -6.34
CA THR A 219 -8.88 2.30 -6.92
C THR A 219 -8.00 1.61 -7.95
N CYS A 220 -8.10 0.28 -8.06
CA CYS A 220 -7.42 -0.51 -9.09
C CYS A 220 -5.89 -0.34 -9.15
N LEU A 221 -5.22 -0.38 -7.99
CA LEU A 221 -3.78 -0.20 -7.91
C LEU A 221 -3.02 -1.37 -8.58
N SER A 222 -1.88 -1.03 -9.20
CA SER A 222 -0.88 -2.01 -9.64
C SER A 222 -0.26 -2.76 -8.44
N PRO A 223 0.34 -3.93 -8.64
CA PRO A 223 0.95 -4.67 -7.53
C PRO A 223 2.10 -3.89 -6.90
N GLU A 224 2.93 -3.21 -7.70
CA GLU A 224 4.04 -2.39 -7.19
C GLU A 224 3.55 -1.21 -6.35
N ALA A 225 2.47 -0.56 -6.78
CA ALA A 225 1.85 0.54 -6.04
C ALA A 225 1.32 0.10 -4.68
N PHE A 226 0.61 -1.02 -4.61
CA PHE A 226 0.09 -1.53 -3.34
C PHE A 226 1.22 -2.05 -2.43
N LEU A 227 2.22 -2.74 -2.98
CA LEU A 227 3.39 -3.17 -2.21
C LEU A 227 4.17 -1.96 -1.66
N LEU A 228 4.19 -0.84 -2.37
CA LEU A 228 4.77 0.41 -1.85
C LEU A 228 3.97 0.96 -0.67
N ILE A 229 2.63 0.88 -0.68
CA ILE A 229 1.80 1.23 0.49
C ILE A 229 2.21 0.38 1.70
N LEU A 230 2.30 -0.94 1.53
CA LEU A 230 2.72 -1.84 2.60
C LEU A 230 4.13 -1.51 3.10
N LYS A 231 5.07 -1.21 2.20
CA LYS A 231 6.43 -0.77 2.59
C LYS A 231 6.40 0.54 3.38
N CYS A 232 5.53 1.48 3.05
CA CYS A 232 5.34 2.69 3.84
C CYS A 232 4.84 2.34 5.26
N ILE A 233 3.85 1.45 5.38
CA ILE A 233 3.32 0.99 6.69
C ILE A 233 4.39 0.27 7.51
N GLN A 234 5.29 -0.47 6.85
CA GLN A 234 6.40 -1.17 7.49
C GLN A 234 7.49 -0.22 7.99
N LYS A 235 7.87 0.78 7.19
CA LYS A 235 9.03 1.63 7.43
C LYS A 235 8.74 2.88 8.25
N LEU A 236 7.47 3.31 8.32
CA LEU A 236 7.08 4.52 9.03
C LEU A 236 6.57 4.21 10.43
N GLU A 237 7.03 4.97 11.41
CA GLU A 237 6.53 4.90 12.79
C GLU A 237 5.06 5.34 12.89
N SER A 238 4.66 6.36 12.10
CA SER A 238 3.29 6.82 11.98
C SER A 238 2.82 6.74 10.53
N SER A 239 1.74 5.99 10.31
CA SER A 239 1.09 5.81 9.00
C SER A 239 -0.43 6.00 9.08
N GLU A 240 -0.94 6.72 10.08
CA GLU A 240 -2.38 6.86 10.34
C GLU A 240 -3.16 7.42 9.16
N LYS A 241 -2.69 8.52 8.55
CA LYS A 241 -3.31 9.11 7.36
C LYS A 241 -3.33 8.12 6.19
N LEU A 242 -2.23 7.41 5.97
CA LEU A 242 -2.11 6.39 4.93
C LEU A 242 -3.09 5.24 5.17
N LEU A 243 -3.12 4.72 6.40
CA LEU A 243 -4.04 3.65 6.80
C LEU A 243 -5.49 4.09 6.58
N GLN A 244 -5.87 5.29 7.02
CA GLN A 244 -7.23 5.81 6.89
C GLN A 244 -7.70 5.91 5.43
N GLU A 245 -6.85 6.37 4.52
CA GLU A 245 -7.21 6.47 3.10
C GLU A 245 -7.29 5.09 2.41
N VAL A 246 -6.43 4.14 2.82
CA VAL A 246 -6.36 2.83 2.17
C VAL A 246 -7.43 1.86 2.68
N THR A 247 -7.69 1.83 4.00
CA THR A 247 -8.67 0.89 4.60
C THR A 247 -10.09 1.10 4.07
N ASN A 248 -10.43 2.33 3.69
CA ASN A 248 -11.75 2.71 3.19
C ASN A 248 -11.86 2.65 1.66
N THR A 249 -10.96 1.94 0.98
CA THR A 249 -10.93 1.88 -0.49
C THR A 249 -10.89 0.45 -1.00
N LYS A 250 -11.59 0.19 -2.12
CA LYS A 250 -11.46 -1.06 -2.89
C LYS A 250 -10.16 -1.09 -3.70
N CYS A 251 -9.04 -1.16 -3.00
CA CYS A 251 -7.70 -1.08 -3.61
C CYS A 251 -7.01 -2.44 -3.75
N LEU A 252 -7.57 -3.50 -3.13
CA LEU A 252 -6.91 -4.78 -2.95
C LEU A 252 -7.44 -5.82 -3.95
N LYS A 253 -6.55 -6.33 -4.80
CA LYS A 253 -6.87 -7.30 -5.85
C LYS A 253 -7.02 -8.70 -5.25
N THR A 254 -8.12 -9.35 -5.58
CA THR A 254 -8.48 -10.69 -5.14
C THR A 254 -8.93 -11.53 -6.33
N ASN A 255 -9.17 -12.82 -6.08
CA ASN A 255 -9.89 -13.72 -6.99
C ASN A 255 -11.28 -13.19 -7.41
N LEU A 256 -11.90 -12.30 -6.61
CA LEU A 256 -13.23 -11.71 -6.86
C LEU A 256 -13.16 -10.24 -7.31
N GLY A 257 -12.03 -9.80 -7.87
CA GLY A 257 -11.82 -8.41 -8.29
C GLY A 257 -11.21 -7.56 -7.17
N TYR A 258 -11.50 -6.26 -7.17
CA TYR A 258 -10.96 -5.33 -6.18
C TYR A 258 -11.92 -5.14 -5.00
N ASN A 259 -11.44 -5.40 -3.78
CA ASN A 259 -12.23 -5.40 -2.54
C ASN A 259 -11.62 -4.52 -1.45
N PHE A 260 -12.40 -4.22 -0.42
CA PHE A 260 -11.90 -3.51 0.75
C PHE A 260 -10.93 -4.39 1.53
N PRO A 261 -9.83 -3.84 2.08
CA PRO A 261 -8.91 -4.62 2.90
C PRO A 261 -9.59 -5.43 4.01
N SER A 262 -10.59 -4.87 4.69
CA SER A 262 -11.36 -5.52 5.76
C SER A 262 -12.20 -6.72 5.33
N GLU A 263 -12.40 -6.93 4.03
CA GLU A 263 -13.16 -8.05 3.46
C GLU A 263 -12.24 -9.12 2.87
N CYS A 264 -10.92 -8.86 2.85
CA CYS A 264 -9.96 -9.69 2.13
C CYS A 264 -9.26 -10.68 3.07
N PHE A 265 -8.87 -11.82 2.49
CA PHE A 265 -8.12 -12.88 3.16
C PHE A 265 -6.74 -13.07 2.56
N LEU A 266 -5.71 -13.14 3.40
CA LEU A 266 -4.38 -13.52 2.96
C LEU A 266 -4.29 -15.05 2.77
N TRP A 267 -3.99 -15.47 1.54
CA TRP A 267 -3.52 -16.83 1.28
C TRP A 267 -2.09 -16.97 1.80
N ASN A 268 -1.80 -17.99 2.60
CA ASN A 268 -0.49 -18.16 3.22
C ASN A 268 -0.16 -19.66 3.45
N THR A 269 -0.21 -20.54 2.45
CA THR A 269 0.11 -22.01 2.48
C THR A 269 0.15 -22.85 3.79
N GLU A 270 0.73 -22.39 4.90
CA GLU A 270 0.83 -22.92 6.27
C GLU A 270 -0.47 -23.08 7.09
N SER A 271 -1.50 -22.19 7.01
CA SER A 271 -2.78 -22.40 7.75
C SER A 271 -3.67 -23.47 7.11
N GLU A 272 -4.12 -24.41 7.93
CA GLU A 272 -4.98 -25.54 7.56
C GLU A 272 -6.42 -25.08 7.20
N TRP A 273 -6.83 -23.94 7.75
CA TRP A 273 -8.20 -23.40 7.65
C TRP A 273 -8.53 -22.78 6.28
N ARG A 274 -7.53 -22.63 5.39
CA ARG A 274 -7.72 -21.91 4.12
C ARG A 274 -8.54 -22.64 3.07
N CYS A 275 -8.65 -23.95 3.18
CA CYS A 275 -9.53 -24.70 2.28
C CYS A 275 -11.00 -24.27 2.46
N LEU A 276 -11.38 -23.73 3.63
CA LEU A 276 -12.72 -23.18 3.87
C LEU A 276 -13.08 -22.05 2.92
N LEU A 277 -12.09 -21.21 2.56
CA LEU A 277 -12.30 -20.06 1.67
C LEU A 277 -12.66 -20.49 0.24
N HIS A 278 -12.46 -21.76 -0.12
CA HIS A 278 -12.80 -22.30 -1.43
C HIS A 278 -14.18 -22.97 -1.47
N VAL A 279 -14.79 -23.26 -0.32
CA VAL A 279 -16.03 -24.05 -0.23
C VAL A 279 -17.20 -23.36 -0.96
N PHE A 280 -17.33 -22.04 -0.82
CA PHE A 280 -18.42 -21.27 -1.45
C PHE A 280 -17.97 -20.45 -2.66
N GLY A 281 -16.65 -20.31 -2.89
CA GLY A 281 -16.11 -19.43 -3.93
C GLY A 281 -16.43 -17.94 -3.75
N SER A 282 -17.00 -17.54 -2.61
CA SER A 282 -17.47 -16.17 -2.34
C SER A 282 -16.54 -15.34 -1.45
N PHE A 283 -15.39 -15.91 -1.04
CA PHE A 283 -14.43 -15.22 -0.18
C PHE A 283 -13.38 -14.47 -1.02
N PRO A 284 -13.17 -13.16 -0.79
CA PRO A 284 -12.13 -12.38 -1.47
C PRO A 284 -10.73 -12.77 -0.98
N VAL A 285 -10.07 -13.69 -1.67
CA VAL A 285 -8.71 -14.13 -1.36
C VAL A 285 -7.71 -13.35 -2.21
N LEU A 286 -6.64 -12.85 -1.59
CA LEU A 286 -5.59 -12.10 -2.29
C LEU A 286 -5.03 -12.87 -3.48
N ASP A 287 -4.88 -12.15 -4.59
CA ASP A 287 -4.41 -12.71 -5.85
C ASP A 287 -2.88 -12.85 -5.82
N GLU A 288 -2.40 -14.03 -5.43
CA GLU A 288 -0.97 -14.33 -5.35
C GLU A 288 -0.27 -14.22 -6.72
N THR A 289 -0.97 -14.52 -7.82
CA THR A 289 -0.40 -14.38 -9.16
C THR A 289 -0.18 -12.92 -9.55
N PHE A 290 -1.03 -12.02 -9.03
CA PHE A 290 -0.93 -10.59 -9.25
C PHE A 290 0.15 -9.93 -8.39
N TYR A 291 0.21 -10.26 -7.09
CA TYR A 291 1.17 -9.62 -6.17
C TYR A 291 2.52 -10.33 -6.06
N GLY A 292 2.57 -11.62 -6.42
CA GLY A 292 3.69 -12.52 -6.11
C GLY A 292 3.82 -12.84 -4.62
N ASN A 293 4.73 -13.76 -4.29
CA ASN A 293 4.90 -14.29 -2.92
C ASN A 293 5.32 -13.23 -1.88
N ILE A 294 5.80 -12.07 -2.33
CA ILE A 294 6.18 -10.97 -1.44
C ILE A 294 4.99 -10.50 -0.58
N ILE A 295 3.75 -10.59 -1.08
CA ILE A 295 2.56 -10.19 -0.32
C ILE A 295 2.39 -10.99 0.97
N VAL A 296 2.74 -12.28 0.94
CA VAL A 296 2.65 -13.19 2.09
C VAL A 296 3.60 -12.77 3.20
N SER A 297 4.79 -12.26 2.83
CA SER A 297 5.79 -11.76 3.78
C SER A 297 5.37 -10.47 4.49
N MET A 298 4.32 -9.79 4.03
CA MET A 298 3.83 -8.51 4.58
C MET A 298 2.55 -8.68 5.42
N SER A 299 2.41 -9.85 6.06
CA SER A 299 1.23 -10.23 6.86
C SER A 299 0.92 -9.24 7.99
N THR A 300 1.94 -8.66 8.62
CA THR A 300 1.78 -7.69 9.72
C THR A 300 1.18 -6.38 9.21
N GLU A 301 1.66 -5.90 8.06
CA GLU A 301 1.18 -4.69 7.41
C GLU A 301 -0.24 -4.87 6.85
N LEU A 302 -0.52 -6.04 6.27
CA LEU A 302 -1.86 -6.41 5.82
C LEU A 302 -2.86 -6.46 6.97
N LYS A 303 -2.47 -7.05 8.12
CA LYS A 303 -3.29 -7.07 9.33
C LYS A 303 -3.61 -5.66 9.83
N LYS A 304 -2.66 -4.71 9.76
CA LYS A 304 -2.91 -3.29 10.10
C LYS A 304 -3.95 -2.64 9.18
N LEU A 305 -4.07 -3.09 7.94
CA LEU A 305 -5.12 -2.64 7.02
C LEU A 305 -6.47 -3.35 7.24
N GLY A 306 -6.55 -4.31 8.16
CA GLY A 306 -7.76 -5.08 8.44
C GLY A 306 -7.93 -6.33 7.58
N VAL A 307 -6.93 -6.71 6.78
CA VAL A 307 -6.94 -7.98 6.06
C VAL A 307 -6.96 -9.13 7.07
N MET A 308 -7.80 -10.11 6.83
CA MET A 308 -7.92 -11.31 7.64
C MET A 308 -6.74 -12.22 7.35
N VAL A 309 -5.86 -12.36 8.34
CA VAL A 309 -4.61 -13.14 8.22
C VAL A 309 -4.63 -14.36 9.14
N GLU A 310 -5.43 -14.31 10.21
CA GLU A 310 -5.47 -15.34 11.24
C GLU A 310 -6.55 -16.41 10.95
N SER A 311 -6.31 -17.62 11.45
CA SER A 311 -7.26 -18.73 11.31
C SER A 311 -8.59 -18.42 12.00
N GLU A 312 -8.56 -17.73 13.15
CA GLU A 312 -9.76 -17.33 13.91
C GLU A 312 -10.71 -16.47 13.06
N ASP A 313 -10.16 -15.47 12.36
CA ASP A 313 -10.94 -14.59 11.46
C ASP A 313 -11.58 -15.41 10.34
N THR A 314 -10.83 -16.37 9.79
CA THR A 314 -11.30 -17.27 8.73
C THR A 314 -12.46 -18.16 9.21
N ILE A 315 -12.32 -18.77 10.39
CA ILE A 315 -13.34 -19.64 10.97
C ILE A 315 -14.62 -18.85 11.26
N LYS A 316 -14.49 -17.68 11.87
CA LYS A 316 -15.62 -16.82 12.23
C LYS A 316 -16.39 -16.37 10.99
N GLU A 317 -15.68 -15.87 9.97
CA GLU A 317 -16.29 -15.37 8.76
C GLU A 317 -16.86 -16.50 7.89
N PHE A 318 -16.23 -17.67 7.88
CA PHE A 318 -16.79 -18.88 7.28
C PHE A 318 -18.08 -19.29 7.98
N THR A 319 -18.10 -19.38 9.32
CA THR A 319 -19.29 -19.73 10.11
C THR A 319 -20.44 -18.78 9.80
N ARG A 320 -20.17 -17.47 9.77
CA ARG A 320 -21.16 -16.44 9.41
C ARG A 320 -21.71 -16.66 8.00
N THR A 321 -20.82 -16.88 7.03
CA THR A 321 -21.20 -17.11 5.62
C THR A 321 -21.99 -18.40 5.47
N PHE A 322 -21.57 -19.47 6.14
CA PHE A 322 -22.26 -20.77 6.14
C PHE A 322 -23.72 -20.61 6.57
N LYS A 323 -24.00 -19.94 7.69
CA LYS A 323 -25.38 -19.67 8.16
C LYS A 323 -26.21 -18.90 7.13
N GLN A 324 -25.60 -17.96 6.41
CA GLN A 324 -26.27 -17.23 5.33
C GLN A 324 -26.59 -18.13 4.13
N GLN A 325 -25.66 -19.01 3.76
CA GLN A 325 -25.87 -19.98 2.67
C GLN A 325 -26.98 -20.98 3.02
N VAL A 326 -27.06 -21.42 4.27
CA VAL A 326 -28.17 -22.26 4.77
C VAL A 326 -29.49 -21.50 4.70
N SER A 327 -29.55 -20.29 5.27
CA SER A 327 -30.77 -19.47 5.33
C SER A 327 -31.33 -19.13 3.94
N SER A 328 -30.46 -18.99 2.94
CA SER A 328 -30.85 -18.71 1.56
C SER A 328 -31.05 -19.96 0.69
N SER A 329 -30.90 -21.17 1.25
CA SER A 329 -30.96 -22.44 0.50
C SER A 329 -29.98 -22.51 -0.68
N SER A 330 -28.79 -21.93 -0.53
CA SER A 330 -27.79 -21.76 -1.59
C SER A 330 -26.64 -22.78 -1.54
N ILE A 331 -26.70 -23.74 -0.62
CA ILE A 331 -25.67 -24.80 -0.50
C ILE A 331 -25.89 -25.84 -1.60
N SER A 332 -24.96 -25.89 -2.56
CA SER A 332 -24.95 -26.90 -3.62
C SER A 332 -24.26 -28.20 -3.17
N LYS A 333 -24.41 -29.26 -3.97
CA LYS A 333 -23.70 -30.54 -3.73
C LYS A 333 -22.18 -30.37 -3.80
N GLU A 334 -21.68 -29.50 -4.65
CA GLU A 334 -20.26 -29.19 -4.79
C GLU A 334 -19.72 -28.52 -3.52
N ASN A 335 -20.51 -27.63 -2.90
CA ASN A 335 -20.15 -26.99 -1.63
C ASN A 335 -20.04 -28.05 -0.52
N VAL A 336 -21.03 -28.96 -0.43
CA VAL A 336 -21.01 -30.10 0.52
C VAL A 336 -19.74 -30.93 0.34
N PHE A 337 -19.43 -31.35 -0.89
CA PHE A 337 -18.22 -32.14 -1.13
C PHE A 337 -16.93 -31.38 -0.83
N SER A 338 -16.88 -30.10 -1.15
CA SER A 338 -15.71 -29.26 -0.87
C SER A 338 -15.48 -29.11 0.63
N PHE A 339 -16.56 -28.98 1.41
CA PHE A 339 -16.50 -28.95 2.87
C PHE A 339 -16.11 -30.31 3.48
N LEU A 340 -16.66 -31.42 2.99
CA LEU A 340 -16.28 -32.76 3.47
C LEU A 340 -14.82 -33.11 3.13
N GLU A 341 -14.34 -32.69 1.96
CA GLU A 341 -12.92 -32.81 1.60
C GLU A 341 -12.02 -31.98 2.52
N PHE A 342 -12.51 -30.83 2.99
CA PHE A 342 -11.83 -30.06 4.03
C PHE A 342 -11.79 -30.81 5.37
N CYS A 343 -12.92 -31.35 5.85
CA CYS A 343 -12.96 -32.16 7.08
C CYS A 343 -11.96 -33.33 7.01
N ARG A 344 -11.91 -34.03 5.87
CA ARG A 344 -10.93 -35.09 5.61
C ARG A 344 -9.49 -34.62 5.79
N LYS A 345 -9.16 -33.43 5.27
CA LYS A 345 -7.81 -32.87 5.37
C LYS A 345 -7.45 -32.53 6.82
N LEU A 346 -8.37 -31.91 7.56
CA LEU A 346 -8.16 -31.65 8.99
C LEU A 346 -7.88 -32.93 9.76
N ASN A 347 -8.68 -33.97 9.52
CA ASN A 347 -8.53 -35.27 10.20
C ASN A 347 -7.17 -35.90 9.90
N LYS A 348 -6.66 -35.76 8.67
CA LYS A 348 -5.31 -36.23 8.29
C LYS A 348 -4.19 -35.43 8.95
N MET A 349 -4.43 -34.16 9.27
CA MET A 349 -3.47 -33.26 9.92
C MET A 349 -3.53 -33.35 11.45
N GLU A 350 -4.44 -34.15 12.01
CA GLU A 350 -4.68 -34.28 13.46
C GLU A 350 -4.99 -32.93 14.14
N VAL A 351 -5.59 -31.99 13.39
CA VAL A 351 -6.02 -30.68 13.90
C VAL A 351 -7.43 -30.78 14.46
N GLU A 352 -7.63 -30.31 15.69
CA GLU A 352 -8.93 -30.30 16.33
C GLU A 352 -9.91 -29.36 15.61
N PHE A 353 -11.13 -29.84 15.39
CA PHE A 353 -12.18 -29.07 14.77
C PHE A 353 -12.75 -28.04 15.77
N PRO A 354 -12.73 -26.72 15.48
CA PRO A 354 -13.18 -25.65 16.36
C PRO A 354 -14.60 -25.89 16.83
N ALA A 355 -14.82 -25.85 18.15
CA ALA A 355 -16.10 -26.16 18.75
C ALA A 355 -17.24 -25.29 18.17
N GLU A 356 -17.03 -23.98 18.04
CA GLU A 356 -18.06 -23.06 17.51
C GLU A 356 -18.49 -23.42 16.08
N LEU A 357 -17.53 -23.72 15.21
CA LEU A 357 -17.83 -24.16 13.85
C LEU A 357 -18.50 -25.54 13.88
N LYS A 358 -18.02 -26.46 14.72
CA LYS A 358 -18.54 -27.83 14.82
C LYS A 358 -20.01 -27.82 15.21
N ASP A 359 -20.36 -27.04 16.23
CA ASP A 359 -21.72 -26.92 16.75
C ASP A 359 -22.62 -26.27 15.70
N CYS A 360 -22.17 -25.19 15.04
CA CYS A 360 -22.90 -24.59 13.92
C CYS A 360 -23.20 -25.62 12.82
N ILE A 361 -22.20 -26.39 12.37
CA ILE A 361 -22.37 -27.36 11.29
C ILE A 361 -23.33 -28.49 11.70
N ARG A 362 -23.30 -28.89 12.98
CA ARG A 362 -24.13 -29.96 13.55
C ARG A 362 -25.59 -29.60 13.73
N GLU A 363 -25.90 -28.32 13.90
CA GLU A 363 -27.25 -27.83 14.20
C GLU A 363 -27.98 -27.29 12.97
N GLU A 364 -27.27 -26.64 12.05
CA GLU A 364 -27.85 -26.04 10.85
C GLU A 364 -28.37 -27.09 9.86
N LYS A 365 -29.44 -26.76 9.12
CA LYS A 365 -30.10 -27.70 8.19
C LYS A 365 -29.56 -27.59 6.77
N TRP A 366 -28.47 -28.30 6.46
CA TRP A 366 -27.75 -28.14 5.19
C TRP A 366 -27.56 -29.44 4.39
N LEU A 367 -27.85 -30.60 4.97
CA LEU A 367 -27.81 -31.87 4.25
C LEU A 367 -29.20 -32.21 3.71
N ARG A 368 -29.27 -32.49 2.40
CA ARG A 368 -30.50 -32.93 1.74
C ARG A 368 -30.76 -34.40 2.05
N THR A 369 -32.00 -34.73 2.37
CA THR A 369 -32.44 -36.10 2.60
C THR A 369 -33.30 -36.61 1.44
N GLY A 370 -33.39 -37.93 1.29
CA GLY A 370 -34.28 -38.58 0.33
C GLY A 370 -35.78 -38.32 0.59
N LEU A 371 -36.13 -37.71 1.73
CA LEU A 371 -37.49 -37.25 2.02
C LEU A 371 -37.80 -35.89 1.35
N GLY A 372 -36.83 -35.28 0.67
CA GLY A 372 -36.98 -34.01 -0.02
C GLY A 372 -36.82 -32.77 0.86
N ASP A 373 -36.40 -32.94 2.12
CA ASP A 373 -36.11 -31.86 3.06
C ASP A 373 -34.60 -31.69 3.30
N TYR A 374 -34.23 -30.57 3.92
CA TYR A 374 -32.88 -30.33 4.42
C TYR A 374 -32.87 -30.49 5.94
N ARG A 375 -31.89 -31.22 6.46
CA ARG A 375 -31.74 -31.54 7.88
C ARG A 375 -30.33 -31.28 8.38
N SER A 376 -30.23 -31.19 9.71
CA SER A 376 -28.96 -31.12 10.40
C SER A 376 -28.24 -32.46 10.30
N PRO A 377 -26.90 -32.51 10.34
CA PRO A 377 -26.17 -33.76 10.41
C PRO A 377 -26.66 -34.69 11.54
N ASN A 378 -26.96 -34.13 12.71
CA ASN A 378 -27.50 -34.87 13.86
C ASN A 378 -28.89 -35.50 13.61
N ASP A 379 -29.61 -35.04 12.58
CA ASP A 379 -30.92 -35.53 12.17
C ASP A 379 -30.89 -36.25 10.80
N CYS A 380 -29.71 -36.71 10.37
CA CYS A 380 -29.49 -37.45 9.13
C CYS A 380 -28.93 -38.87 9.38
N ILE A 381 -29.23 -39.77 8.46
CA ILE A 381 -28.66 -41.13 8.41
C ILE A 381 -27.88 -41.29 7.10
N LEU A 382 -26.65 -41.81 7.17
CA LEU A 382 -25.97 -42.30 5.97
C LEU A 382 -26.44 -43.72 5.70
N PHE A 383 -27.05 -43.95 4.53
CA PHE A 383 -27.59 -45.27 4.19
C PHE A 383 -26.49 -46.34 4.21
N GLY A 384 -26.80 -47.51 4.76
CA GLY A 384 -25.93 -48.67 4.80
C GLY A 384 -26.76 -49.94 4.64
N THR A 385 -26.14 -51.06 4.27
CA THR A 385 -26.86 -52.32 4.02
C THR A 385 -27.68 -52.81 5.20
N ASP A 386 -27.25 -52.49 6.42
CA ASP A 386 -27.95 -52.87 7.66
C ASP A 386 -29.29 -52.13 7.83
N TRP A 387 -29.45 -50.98 7.16
CA TRP A 387 -30.68 -50.20 7.14
C TRP A 387 -31.71 -50.70 6.12
N LEU A 388 -31.29 -51.54 5.16
CA LEU A 388 -32.15 -52.01 4.07
C LEU A 388 -33.43 -52.69 4.58
N PRO A 389 -33.41 -53.61 5.57
CA PRO A 389 -34.64 -54.30 5.99
C PRO A 389 -35.66 -53.37 6.66
N ILE A 390 -35.20 -52.38 7.44
CA ILE A 390 -36.08 -51.44 8.15
C ILE A 390 -36.59 -50.32 7.23
N SER A 391 -35.85 -49.97 6.18
CA SER A 391 -36.19 -48.85 5.28
C SER A 391 -37.53 -49.03 4.54
N SER A 392 -38.01 -50.27 4.38
CA SER A 392 -39.31 -50.56 3.72
C SER A 392 -40.52 -50.31 4.62
N VAL A 393 -40.31 -50.13 5.92
CA VAL A 393 -41.36 -50.00 6.96
C VAL A 393 -41.16 -48.75 7.83
N SER A 394 -40.30 -47.84 7.40
CA SER A 394 -39.96 -46.60 8.11
C SER A 394 -39.65 -45.47 7.14
N LEU A 395 -40.05 -44.25 7.49
CA LEU A 395 -39.66 -43.01 6.82
C LEU A 395 -38.45 -42.43 7.53
N LEU A 396 -37.27 -42.87 7.11
CA LEU A 396 -36.01 -42.48 7.73
C LEU A 396 -35.32 -41.37 6.91
N PRO A 397 -34.68 -40.38 7.56
CA PRO A 397 -34.01 -39.27 6.90
C PRO A 397 -32.64 -39.67 6.36
N PHE A 398 -32.62 -40.58 5.39
CA PHE A 398 -31.39 -40.93 4.69
C PHE A 398 -30.89 -39.74 3.89
N ILE A 399 -29.59 -39.45 3.96
CA ILE A 399 -28.93 -38.49 3.06
C ILE A 399 -29.24 -38.90 1.61
N ASP A 400 -29.61 -37.93 0.78
CA ASP A 400 -30.05 -38.17 -0.60
C ASP A 400 -28.88 -38.60 -1.51
N ASP A 401 -28.61 -39.90 -1.53
CA ASP A 401 -27.55 -40.52 -2.31
C ASP A 401 -27.98 -40.91 -3.74
N SER A 402 -29.13 -40.39 -4.20
CA SER A 402 -29.56 -40.51 -5.60
C SER A 402 -28.61 -39.75 -6.54
N ASP A 403 -28.50 -40.20 -7.79
CA ASP A 403 -27.60 -39.60 -8.79
C ASP A 403 -27.95 -38.13 -9.11
N ASP A 404 -29.22 -37.73 -8.92
CA ASP A 404 -29.70 -36.36 -9.10
C ASP A 404 -29.29 -35.42 -7.95
N SER A 405 -28.88 -35.98 -6.81
CA SER A 405 -28.46 -35.26 -5.60
C SER A 405 -26.97 -35.48 -5.30
N TYR A 406 -26.60 -36.19 -4.23
CA TYR A 406 -25.19 -36.41 -3.87
C TYR A 406 -24.58 -37.61 -4.60
N GLY A 407 -25.39 -38.57 -5.05
CA GLY A 407 -24.94 -39.82 -5.66
C GLY A 407 -24.14 -40.70 -4.69
N SER A 408 -23.70 -41.85 -5.19
CA SER A 408 -22.92 -42.82 -4.41
C SER A 408 -21.59 -42.26 -3.85
N LYS A 409 -21.10 -41.12 -4.37
CA LYS A 409 -19.88 -40.45 -3.91
C LYS A 409 -19.96 -40.05 -2.43
N ILE A 410 -21.14 -39.75 -1.90
CA ILE A 410 -21.31 -39.32 -0.50
C ILE A 410 -20.82 -40.37 0.50
N HIS A 411 -20.94 -41.65 0.16
CA HIS A 411 -20.48 -42.78 0.97
C HIS A 411 -18.95 -42.81 1.15
N GLN A 412 -18.21 -42.13 0.28
CA GLN A 412 -16.76 -41.99 0.43
C GLN A 412 -16.40 -41.13 1.65
N TYR A 413 -17.32 -40.30 2.16
CA TYR A 413 -17.10 -39.36 3.27
C TYR A 413 -17.72 -39.84 4.59
N GLY A 414 -17.93 -41.15 4.76
CA GLY A 414 -18.64 -41.69 5.92
C GLY A 414 -17.99 -41.38 7.27
N LEU A 415 -16.66 -41.31 7.35
CA LEU A 415 -15.95 -40.97 8.58
C LEU A 415 -16.16 -39.49 8.95
N GLU A 416 -16.05 -38.61 7.97
CA GLU A 416 -16.24 -37.18 8.13
C GLU A 416 -17.70 -36.88 8.51
N LEU A 417 -18.66 -37.50 7.83
CA LEU A 417 -20.09 -37.37 8.16
C LEU A 417 -20.40 -37.87 9.57
N LYS A 418 -19.83 -39.01 9.99
CA LYS A 418 -19.98 -39.53 11.35
C LYS A 418 -19.45 -38.55 12.40
N GLU A 419 -18.29 -37.96 12.15
CA GLU A 419 -17.73 -36.94 13.04
C GLU A 419 -18.62 -35.69 13.12
N LEU A 420 -19.24 -35.31 12.00
CA LEU A 420 -20.19 -34.20 11.96
C LEU A 420 -21.55 -34.54 12.59
N GLY A 421 -21.79 -35.77 13.05
CA GLY A 421 -23.01 -36.15 13.78
C GLY A 421 -24.01 -37.00 12.98
N VAL A 422 -23.70 -37.33 11.72
CA VAL A 422 -24.55 -38.23 10.91
C VAL A 422 -24.51 -39.64 11.48
N THR A 423 -25.67 -40.26 11.60
CA THR A 423 -25.75 -41.65 12.04
C THR A 423 -25.36 -42.58 10.89
N THR A 424 -24.28 -43.35 11.07
CA THR A 424 -23.83 -44.36 10.09
C THR A 424 -24.21 -45.77 10.48
N ASP A 425 -24.22 -46.08 11.77
CA ASP A 425 -24.38 -47.44 12.28
C ASP A 425 -25.82 -47.68 12.76
N PHE A 426 -26.43 -48.81 12.37
CA PHE A 426 -27.82 -49.15 12.74
C PHE A 426 -28.09 -49.10 14.25
N LYS A 427 -27.13 -49.56 15.05
CA LYS A 427 -27.18 -49.55 16.53
C LYS A 427 -27.32 -48.16 17.15
N ASP A 428 -26.95 -47.11 16.42
CA ASP A 428 -26.89 -45.73 16.91
C ASP A 428 -28.10 -44.90 16.48
N GLY A 429 -28.94 -45.39 15.57
CA GLY A 429 -30.12 -44.65 15.10
C GLY A 429 -31.45 -45.13 15.68
N ASP A 430 -31.43 -45.62 16.92
CA ASP A 430 -32.64 -45.95 17.68
C ASP A 430 -33.62 -44.76 17.68
N LYS A 431 -33.16 -43.54 18.00
CA LYS A 431 -33.98 -42.31 17.94
C LYS A 431 -34.78 -42.20 16.62
N PHE A 432 -34.12 -42.38 15.47
CA PHE A 432 -34.77 -42.27 14.17
C PHE A 432 -35.81 -43.35 13.92
N ILE A 433 -35.54 -44.58 14.38
CA ILE A 433 -36.49 -45.68 14.22
C ILE A 433 -37.73 -45.44 15.08
N ALA A 434 -37.59 -44.97 16.33
CA ALA A 434 -38.75 -44.63 17.16
C ALA A 434 -39.63 -43.54 16.51
N ASP A 435 -39.01 -42.50 15.97
CA ASP A 435 -39.73 -41.35 15.41
C ASP A 435 -40.24 -41.59 13.99
N GLY A 436 -39.64 -42.54 13.26
CA GLY A 436 -39.82 -42.73 11.82
C GLY A 436 -40.52 -44.03 11.41
N ILE A 437 -40.97 -44.88 12.34
CA ILE A 437 -41.72 -46.09 11.98
C ILE A 437 -42.98 -45.70 11.20
N PHE A 438 -43.10 -46.28 10.00
CA PHE A 438 -44.23 -46.07 9.11
C PHE A 438 -44.64 -47.42 8.52
N LEU A 439 -45.54 -48.11 9.22
CA LEU A 439 -46.04 -49.40 8.76
C LEU A 439 -46.82 -49.22 7.44
N PRO A 440 -46.53 -50.03 6.42
CA PRO A 440 -47.25 -49.95 5.16
C PRO A 440 -48.74 -50.24 5.39
N GLN A 441 -49.62 -49.49 4.71
CA GLN A 441 -51.07 -49.75 4.75
C GLN A 441 -51.43 -51.15 4.27
N ASP A 442 -50.62 -51.70 3.36
CA ASP A 442 -50.71 -53.07 2.90
C ASP A 442 -49.64 -53.93 3.61
N CYS A 443 -50.07 -54.72 4.59
CA CYS A 443 -49.21 -55.60 5.36
C CYS A 443 -48.57 -56.73 4.53
N SER A 444 -49.03 -56.98 3.30
CA SER A 444 -48.39 -57.96 2.40
C SER A 444 -46.99 -57.52 1.93
N ARG A 445 -46.66 -56.23 2.08
CA ARG A 445 -45.35 -55.65 1.77
C ARG A 445 -44.31 -55.86 2.88
N LEU A 446 -44.73 -56.38 4.04
CA LEU A 446 -43.83 -56.71 5.14
C LEU A 446 -43.01 -57.96 4.77
N THR A 447 -41.69 -57.83 4.83
CA THR A 447 -40.79 -58.97 4.68
C THR A 447 -40.39 -59.53 6.04
N THR A 448 -40.03 -60.81 6.08
CA THR A 448 -39.45 -61.45 7.27
C THR A 448 -38.25 -60.65 7.80
N ALA A 449 -37.41 -60.13 6.90
CA ALA A 449 -36.25 -59.32 7.26
C ALA A 449 -36.66 -57.98 7.93
N SER A 450 -37.69 -57.30 7.43
CA SER A 450 -38.21 -56.06 8.01
C SER A 450 -38.77 -56.27 9.42
N VAL A 451 -39.49 -57.38 9.64
CA VAL A 451 -40.02 -57.74 10.97
C VAL A 451 -38.90 -58.02 11.96
N TYR A 452 -37.88 -58.80 11.58
CA TYR A 452 -36.75 -59.06 12.46
C TYR A 452 -35.95 -57.80 12.76
N SER A 453 -35.70 -56.95 11.76
CA SER A 453 -34.98 -55.69 11.96
C SER A 453 -35.73 -54.75 12.92
N LEU A 454 -37.07 -54.69 12.85
CA LEU A 454 -37.89 -53.95 13.82
C LEU A 454 -37.76 -54.53 15.24
N LEU A 455 -37.78 -55.87 15.38
CA LEU A 455 -37.59 -56.53 16.68
C LEU A 455 -36.18 -56.31 17.24
N ASP A 456 -35.16 -56.30 16.39
CA ASP A 456 -33.79 -55.98 16.76
C ASP A 456 -33.68 -54.53 17.25
N SER A 457 -34.35 -53.57 16.60
CA SER A 457 -34.45 -52.20 17.12
C SER A 457 -35.07 -52.17 18.51
N VAL A 458 -36.17 -52.91 18.75
CA VAL A 458 -36.80 -53.01 20.08
C VAL A 458 -35.84 -53.60 21.11
N LYS A 459 -35.01 -54.58 20.72
CA LYS A 459 -33.98 -55.16 21.59
C LYS A 459 -32.92 -54.12 21.96
N ILE A 460 -32.39 -53.40 20.97
CA ILE A 460 -31.41 -52.31 21.17
C ILE A 460 -31.97 -51.24 22.13
N PHE A 461 -33.23 -50.83 21.93
CA PHE A 461 -33.91 -49.89 22.81
C PHE A 461 -34.00 -50.36 24.25
N LYS A 462 -34.36 -51.64 24.47
CA LYS A 462 -34.42 -52.21 25.81
C LYS A 462 -33.05 -52.25 26.47
N GLU A 463 -32.01 -52.65 25.74
CA GLU A 463 -30.63 -52.72 26.25
C GLU A 463 -30.09 -51.33 26.62
N LYS A 464 -30.29 -50.30 25.79
CA LYS A 464 -29.88 -48.92 26.11
C LYS A 464 -30.60 -48.38 27.36
N LYS A 465 -31.89 -48.68 27.52
CA LYS A 465 -32.68 -48.25 28.70
C LYS A 465 -32.26 -48.94 30.00
N VAL A 466 -31.71 -50.15 29.92
CA VAL A 466 -31.14 -50.85 31.08
C VAL A 466 -29.82 -50.19 31.49
N ARG A 467 -28.90 -49.96 30.53
CA ARG A 467 -27.61 -49.31 30.80
C ARG A 467 -27.77 -47.91 31.41
N LEU A 468 -28.69 -47.09 30.88
CA LEU A 468 -28.96 -45.76 31.42
C LEU A 468 -29.47 -45.79 32.87
N ARG A 469 -30.18 -46.84 33.29
CA ARG A 469 -30.60 -46.99 34.68
C ARG A 469 -29.46 -47.41 35.59
N GLU A 470 -28.63 -48.34 35.12
CA GLU A 470 -27.43 -48.79 35.84
C GLU A 470 -26.44 -47.64 36.05
N ASP A 471 -26.25 -46.76 35.06
CA ASP A 471 -25.38 -45.58 35.18
C ASP A 471 -25.92 -44.55 36.19
N ILE A 472 -27.23 -44.28 36.19
CA ILE A 472 -27.88 -43.36 37.15
C ILE A 472 -27.78 -43.91 38.58
N ASP A 473 -27.96 -45.22 38.76
CA ASP A 473 -27.84 -45.89 40.05
C ASP A 473 -26.38 -45.90 40.55
N HIS A 474 -25.38 -45.84 39.66
CA HIS A 474 -23.96 -45.78 40.01
C HIS A 474 -23.48 -44.37 40.40
N PHE A 475 -24.10 -43.30 39.89
CA PHE A 475 -23.80 -41.90 40.27
C PHE A 475 -24.63 -41.40 41.47
N SER A 476 -25.63 -42.17 41.92
CA SER A 476 -26.51 -41.83 43.04
C SER A 476 -26.15 -42.57 44.35
N GLY A 477 -25.01 -43.27 44.37
CA GLY A 477 -24.52 -44.08 45.49
C GLY A 477 -23.39 -43.45 46.28
#